data_AF-A0A9N8W5B3-F1
#
_entry.id   AF-A0A9N8W5B3-F1
#
_cell.length_a   1.000
_cell.length_b   1.000
_cell.length_c   1.000
_cell.angle_alpha   90.00
_cell.angle_beta   90.00
_cell.angle_gamma   90.00
#
_symmetry.space_group_name_H-M   'P 1'
#
loop_
_entity.id
_entity.type
_entity.pdbx_description
1 polymer ?
#
loop_
_entity_poly.entity_id
_entity_poly.type
_entity_poly.pdbx_seq_one_letter_code
_entity_poly.pdbx_strand_id
1 'polypeptide(L)'
;MNKAVFQGRRGINPLQHKIVTAPEYWLSMDFAGVPYFEPCYASLIKRTEKEITKEYAMEIHSRCKAGTPFKWDPNNPENSLPPTLQGVVYQITKTCLERIIRTEGGWGYNSIPVGYDVIDVECKTSDDEILVAKTLIARPASIRPGCQASARQVYRNLDKPRDSTNLL
;
A
#
# COMPACT_ATOMS: atom_id res chain seq x y z
N MET A 1 3.72 -6.83 6.21
CA MET A 1 3.69 -5.79 7.27
C MET A 1 4.40 -6.34 8.51
N ASN A 2 5.40 -5.64 9.06
CA ASN A 2 6.25 -6.17 10.14
C ASN A 2 5.62 -5.99 11.54
N LYS A 3 5.51 -7.08 12.33
CA LYS A 3 4.96 -7.08 13.71
C LYS A 3 5.61 -6.02 14.62
N ALA A 4 6.89 -5.74 14.47
CA ALA A 4 7.63 -4.80 15.32
C ALA A 4 7.13 -3.35 15.22
N VAL A 5 6.53 -2.95 14.09
CA VAL A 5 5.97 -1.59 13.91
C VAL A 5 4.59 -1.47 14.54
N PHE A 6 3.78 -2.51 14.37
CA PHE A 6 2.38 -2.53 14.79
C PHE A 6 2.25 -2.75 16.30
N GLN A 7 3.01 -3.69 16.86
CA GLN A 7 3.01 -4.01 18.29
C GLN A 7 3.93 -3.08 19.09
N GLY A 8 5.08 -2.69 18.53
CA GLY A 8 6.06 -1.86 19.22
C GLY A 8 5.66 -0.39 19.30
N ARG A 9 5.73 0.34 18.18
CA ARG A 9 5.53 1.81 18.16
C ARG A 9 4.07 2.24 18.36
N ARG A 10 3.11 1.41 17.95
CA ARG A 10 1.67 1.77 17.98
C ARG A 10 0.90 1.13 19.15
N GLY A 11 1.48 0.13 19.83
CA GLY A 11 0.82 -0.57 20.93
C GLY A 11 -0.50 -1.23 20.52
N ILE A 12 -0.63 -1.65 19.25
CA ILE A 12 -1.84 -2.25 18.72
C ILE A 12 -1.68 -3.77 18.70
N ASN A 13 -2.51 -4.44 19.49
CA ASN A 13 -2.63 -5.89 19.48
C ASN A 13 -3.87 -6.27 18.67
N PRO A 14 -3.70 -6.72 17.41
CA PRO A 14 -4.83 -7.14 16.59
C PRO A 14 -5.45 -8.42 17.17
N LEU A 15 -6.78 -8.47 17.20
CA LEU A 15 -7.55 -9.64 17.66
C LEU A 15 -7.44 -10.79 16.65
N GLN A 16 -7.45 -10.44 15.36
CA GLN A 16 -7.33 -11.36 14.24
C GLN A 16 -6.61 -10.65 13.08
N HIS A 17 -6.00 -11.43 12.19
CA HIS A 17 -5.52 -10.94 10.90
C HIS A 17 -5.89 -11.92 9.79
N LYS A 18 -6.22 -11.40 8.61
CA LYS A 18 -6.49 -12.19 7.39
C LYS A 18 -5.68 -11.62 6.23
N ILE A 19 -5.15 -12.49 5.37
CA ILE A 19 -4.54 -12.08 4.10
C ILE A 19 -5.69 -11.81 3.12
N VAL A 20 -5.59 -10.69 2.40
CA VAL A 20 -6.62 -10.28 1.45
C VAL A 20 -6.02 -9.75 0.16
N THR A 21 -6.81 -9.79 -0.91
CA THR A 21 -6.61 -9.03 -2.14
C THR A 21 -7.61 -7.87 -2.21
N ALA A 22 -7.22 -6.78 -2.86
CA ALA A 22 -8.08 -5.63 -3.13
C ALA A 22 -8.04 -5.34 -4.64
N PRO A 23 -8.89 -6.01 -5.44
CA PRO A 23 -8.81 -5.99 -6.91
C PRO A 23 -9.10 -4.62 -7.54
N GLU A 24 -9.79 -3.73 -6.83
CA GLU A 24 -10.08 -2.38 -7.30
C GLU A 24 -8.94 -1.38 -7.08
N TYR A 25 -7.82 -1.80 -6.48
CA TYR A 25 -6.74 -0.89 -6.10
C TYR A 25 -5.36 -1.41 -6.51
N TRP A 26 -4.48 -0.47 -6.85
CA TRP A 26 -3.06 -0.69 -7.09
C TRP A 26 -2.24 -0.07 -5.96
N LEU A 27 -1.11 -0.70 -5.62
CA LEU A 27 -0.13 -0.12 -4.71
C LEU A 27 0.70 0.93 -5.47
N SER A 28 0.70 2.18 -5.02
CA SER A 28 1.57 3.22 -5.57
C SER A 28 2.66 3.65 -4.60
N MET A 29 3.77 4.11 -5.17
CA MET A 29 4.92 4.64 -4.43
C MET A 29 5.24 6.04 -4.96
N ASP A 30 4.25 6.92 -5.06
CA ASP A 30 4.37 8.27 -5.63
C ASP A 30 4.08 9.39 -4.62
N PHE A 31 4.00 9.04 -3.33
CA PHE A 31 3.90 10.00 -2.24
C PHE A 31 5.28 10.35 -1.68
N ALA A 32 5.88 11.41 -2.22
CA ALA A 32 7.19 11.90 -1.83
C ALA A 32 7.27 12.14 -0.31
N GLY A 33 8.16 11.41 0.37
CA GLY A 33 8.47 11.68 1.76
C GLY A 33 9.61 12.70 1.90
N VAL A 34 9.94 13.08 3.14
CA VAL A 34 11.07 13.98 3.40
C VAL A 34 12.37 13.23 3.08
N PRO A 35 13.22 13.75 2.18
CA PRO A 35 14.52 13.15 1.87
C PRO A 35 15.29 12.84 3.15
N TYR A 36 15.97 11.69 3.19
CA TYR A 36 16.76 11.19 4.33
C TYR A 36 15.97 10.65 5.55
N PHE A 37 14.63 10.79 5.60
CA PHE A 37 13.79 10.12 6.61
C PHE A 37 13.06 8.88 6.06
N GLU A 38 12.24 9.03 5.01
CA GLU A 38 11.63 7.96 4.21
C GLU A 38 11.35 8.53 2.81
N PRO A 39 11.93 8.04 1.70
CA PRO A 39 11.84 8.75 0.41
C PRO A 39 10.46 8.64 -0.25
N CYS A 40 9.64 7.64 0.10
CA CYS A 40 8.29 7.50 -0.41
C CYS A 40 7.37 6.70 0.55
N TYR A 41 6.11 7.11 0.66
CA TYR A 41 5.06 6.34 1.32
C TYR A 41 4.27 5.52 0.31
N ALA A 42 3.80 4.35 0.76
CA ALA A 42 2.86 3.55 0.00
C ALA A 42 1.47 4.22 0.03
N SER A 43 0.85 4.35 -1.13
CA SER A 43 -0.54 4.81 -1.28
C SER A 43 -1.31 3.87 -2.20
N LEU A 44 -2.58 4.19 -2.43
CA LEU A 44 -3.49 3.41 -3.26
C LEU A 44 -3.91 4.20 -4.49
N ILE A 45 -4.00 3.54 -5.64
CA ILE A 45 -4.63 4.07 -6.85
C ILE A 45 -5.87 3.22 -7.12
N LYS A 46 -7.03 3.85 -7.21
CA LYS A 46 -8.27 3.15 -7.59
C LYS A 46 -8.24 2.83 -9.08
N ARG A 47 -8.69 1.63 -9.45
CA ARG A 47 -8.94 1.24 -10.84
C ARG A 47 -10.12 2.07 -11.38
N THR A 48 -9.85 2.87 -12.40
CA THR A 48 -10.84 3.78 -13.03
C THR A 48 -11.32 3.27 -14.37
N GLU A 49 -10.50 2.49 -15.09
CA GLU A 49 -10.80 2.04 -16.44
C GLU A 49 -11.11 0.53 -16.48
N LYS A 50 -12.17 0.19 -17.23
CA LYS A 50 -12.56 -1.20 -17.51
C LYS A 50 -11.80 -1.76 -18.71
N GLU A 51 -11.57 -0.93 -19.72
CA GLU A 51 -10.75 -1.26 -20.89
C GLU A 51 -9.32 -0.80 -20.64
N ILE A 52 -8.36 -1.68 -20.84
CA ILE A 52 -6.95 -1.38 -20.58
C ILE A 52 -6.32 -0.86 -21.86
N THR A 53 -6.19 0.46 -21.96
CA THR A 53 -5.42 1.11 -23.01
C THR A 53 -3.92 1.05 -22.70
N LYS A 54 -3.08 1.23 -23.72
CA LYS A 54 -1.63 1.29 -23.54
C LYS A 54 -1.26 2.49 -22.67
N GLU A 55 -1.92 3.62 -22.89
CA GLU A 55 -1.71 4.88 -22.18
C GLU A 55 -2.06 4.72 -20.69
N TYR A 56 -3.19 4.10 -20.37
CA TYR A 56 -3.59 3.77 -19.01
C TYR A 56 -2.58 2.84 -18.33
N ALA A 57 -2.19 1.74 -18.99
CA ALA A 57 -1.22 0.80 -18.44
C ALA A 57 0.15 1.47 -18.20
N MET A 58 0.58 2.37 -19.09
CA MET A 58 1.80 3.17 -18.93
C MET A 58 1.70 4.11 -17.72
N GLU A 59 0.58 4.81 -17.56
CA GLU A 59 0.36 5.71 -16.41
C GLU A 59 0.46 4.92 -15.10
N ILE A 60 -0.30 3.84 -14.97
CA ILE A 60 -0.32 3.01 -13.77
C ILE A 60 1.07 2.40 -13.49
N HIS A 61 1.75 1.89 -14.51
CA HIS A 61 3.13 1.37 -14.37
C HIS A 61 4.09 2.44 -13.84
N SER A 62 3.99 3.68 -14.34
CA SER A 62 4.85 4.78 -13.90
C SER A 62 4.72 5.10 -12.40
N ARG A 63 3.53 4.86 -11.82
CA ARG A 63 3.22 5.15 -10.42
C ARG A 63 3.46 3.97 -9.47
N CYS A 64 3.33 2.74 -9.98
CA CYS A 64 3.47 1.51 -9.18
C CYS A 64 4.86 0.86 -9.30
N LYS A 65 5.53 1.01 -10.45
CA LYS A 65 6.81 0.35 -10.78
C LYS A 65 7.81 1.32 -11.41
N ALA A 66 7.87 2.54 -10.87
CA ALA A 66 8.79 3.59 -11.28
C ALA A 66 10.23 3.07 -11.46
N GLY A 67 10.86 3.41 -12.60
CA GLY A 67 12.24 3.03 -12.92
C GLY A 67 12.43 1.60 -13.46
N THR A 68 11.35 0.84 -13.67
CA THR A 68 11.40 -0.43 -14.42
C THR A 68 10.88 -0.22 -15.86
N PRO A 69 11.39 -0.95 -16.87
CA PRO A 69 10.91 -0.81 -18.25
C PRO A 69 9.45 -1.25 -18.35
N PHE A 70 8.62 -0.39 -18.98
CA PHE A 70 7.25 -0.75 -19.32
C PHE A 70 7.22 -1.73 -20.49
N LYS A 71 6.38 -2.76 -20.39
CA LYS A 71 6.14 -3.74 -21.45
C LYS A 71 4.65 -3.80 -21.75
N TRP A 72 4.30 -3.54 -23.00
CA TRP A 72 2.93 -3.64 -23.51
C TRP A 72 2.68 -5.03 -24.11
N ASP A 73 1.59 -5.66 -23.71
CA ASP A 73 1.08 -6.90 -24.28
C ASP A 73 -0.31 -6.64 -24.92
N PRO A 74 -0.40 -6.45 -26.25
CA PRO A 74 -1.66 -6.16 -26.92
C PRO A 74 -2.62 -7.37 -26.94
N ASN A 75 -2.10 -8.60 -26.80
CA ASN A 75 -2.92 -9.81 -26.83
C ASN A 75 -3.56 -10.08 -25.46
N ASN A 76 -2.91 -9.61 -24.39
CA ASN A 76 -3.43 -9.67 -23.04
C ASN A 76 -3.06 -8.40 -22.25
N PRO A 77 -3.82 -7.30 -22.42
CA PRO A 77 -3.54 -6.02 -21.78
C PRO A 77 -3.39 -6.06 -20.26
N GLU A 78 -4.07 -6.98 -19.56
CA GLU A 78 -3.95 -7.20 -18.11
C GLU A 78 -2.51 -7.54 -17.69
N ASN A 79 -1.72 -8.21 -18.55
CA ASN A 79 -0.30 -8.50 -18.28
C ASN A 79 0.57 -7.24 -18.23
N SER A 80 0.09 -6.11 -18.76
CA SER A 80 0.79 -4.83 -18.77
C SER A 80 0.55 -4.02 -17.49
N LEU A 81 -0.36 -4.48 -16.62
CA LEU A 81 -0.67 -3.82 -15.35
C LEU A 81 0.20 -4.34 -14.19
N PRO A 82 0.27 -3.59 -13.07
CA PRO A 82 0.83 -4.11 -11.83
C PRO A 82 0.05 -5.33 -11.32
N PRO A 83 0.64 -6.13 -10.42
CA PRO A 83 -0.12 -7.19 -9.75
C PRO A 83 -1.22 -6.59 -8.88
N THR A 84 -2.32 -7.33 -8.73
CA THR A 84 -3.41 -6.97 -7.81
C THR A 84 -2.86 -6.70 -6.41
N LEU A 85 -3.38 -5.64 -5.76
CA LEU A 85 -2.99 -5.29 -4.41
C LEU A 85 -3.27 -6.45 -3.44
N GLN A 86 -2.23 -6.89 -2.75
CA GLN A 86 -2.29 -7.84 -1.65
C GLN A 86 -1.98 -7.13 -0.34
N GLY A 87 -2.71 -7.48 0.71
CA GLY A 87 -2.59 -6.85 2.01
C GLY A 87 -2.96 -7.78 3.16
N VAL A 88 -2.92 -7.21 4.37
CA VAL A 88 -3.36 -7.89 5.59
C VAL A 88 -4.38 -6.99 6.27
N VAL A 89 -5.55 -7.54 6.56
CA VAL A 89 -6.60 -6.86 7.32
C VAL A 89 -6.47 -7.28 8.77
N TYR A 90 -6.51 -6.29 9.66
CA TYR A 90 -6.42 -6.49 11.10
C TYR A 90 -7.74 -6.15 11.76
N GLN A 91 -8.27 -7.09 12.53
CA GLN A 91 -9.39 -6.80 13.43
C GLN A 91 -8.85 -6.08 14.65
N ILE A 92 -9.23 -4.81 14.81
CA ILE A 92 -8.77 -3.95 15.90
C ILE A 92 -9.96 -3.26 16.56
N THR A 93 -9.78 -2.77 17.78
CA THR A 93 -10.80 -1.98 18.46
C THR A 93 -10.88 -0.57 17.88
N LYS A 94 -12.03 0.10 18.06
CA LYS A 94 -12.24 1.49 17.64
C LYS A 94 -11.16 2.44 18.20
N THR A 95 -10.79 2.26 19.47
CA THR A 95 -9.72 3.04 20.11
C THR A 95 -8.35 2.83 19.44
N CYS A 96 -8.07 1.64 18.92
CA CYS A 96 -6.85 1.41 18.15
C CYS A 96 -6.90 2.15 16.80
N LEU A 97 -8.04 2.14 16.12
CA LEU A 97 -8.21 2.88 14.86
C LEU A 97 -8.01 4.39 15.07
N GLU A 98 -8.59 4.96 16.13
CA GLU A 98 -8.41 6.37 16.50
C GLU A 98 -6.92 6.70 16.75
N ARG A 99 -6.18 5.79 17.41
CA ARG A 99 -4.73 5.94 17.59
C ARG A 99 -3.98 5.89 16.26
N ILE A 100 -4.32 4.96 15.36
CA ILE A 100 -3.70 4.89 14.03
C ILE A 100 -3.86 6.22 13.30
N ILE A 101 -5.11 6.73 13.20
CA ILE A 101 -5.42 7.98 12.53
C ILE A 101 -4.59 9.14 13.12
N ARG A 102 -4.52 9.22 14.46
CA ARG A 102 -3.74 10.25 15.15
C ARG A 102 -2.24 10.15 14.90
N THR A 103 -1.69 8.93 14.80
CA THR A 103 -0.24 8.69 14.67
C THR A 103 0.28 8.75 13.23
N GLU A 104 -0.55 8.41 12.23
CA GLU A 104 -0.19 8.49 10.81
C GLU A 104 -0.37 9.92 10.25
N GLY A 105 -0.79 10.89 11.08
CA GLY A 105 -0.94 12.29 10.66
C GLY A 105 -2.28 12.60 9.97
N GLY A 106 -3.31 11.78 10.17
CA GLY A 106 -4.67 12.05 9.71
C GLY A 106 -5.35 13.10 10.59
N TRP A 107 -5.15 14.39 10.28
CA TRP A 107 -6.00 15.46 10.79
C TRP A 107 -7.19 15.56 9.85
N GLY A 108 -8.26 14.82 10.12
CA GLY A 108 -9.51 14.79 9.34
C GLY A 108 -10.30 16.11 9.34
N TYR A 109 -9.62 17.26 9.32
CA TYR A 109 -10.22 18.55 9.04
C TYR A 109 -10.08 18.82 7.55
N ASN A 110 -11.22 19.09 6.89
CA ASN A 110 -11.30 19.50 5.48
C ASN A 110 -10.53 20.80 5.15
N SER A 111 -9.85 21.40 6.13
CA SER A 111 -9.10 22.64 6.02
C SER A 111 -7.61 22.47 5.73
N ILE A 112 -7.05 21.25 5.74
CA ILE A 112 -5.64 20.99 5.42
C ILE A 112 -5.54 20.11 4.15
N PRO A 113 -4.85 20.58 3.09
CA PRO A 113 -4.78 19.86 1.80
C PRO A 113 -3.82 18.66 1.79
N VAL A 114 -3.15 18.39 2.91
CA VAL A 114 -2.14 17.33 3.07
C VAL A 114 -2.51 16.41 4.23
N GLY A 115 -2.44 15.10 4.03
CA GLY A 115 -2.79 14.12 5.06
C GLY A 115 -3.23 12.77 4.51
N TYR A 116 -3.97 12.00 5.30
CA TYR A 116 -4.57 10.73 4.88
C TYR A 116 -6.09 10.76 4.99
N ASP A 117 -6.77 10.17 4.02
CA ASP A 117 -8.18 9.84 4.08
C ASP A 117 -8.40 8.42 4.57
N VAL A 118 -9.41 8.26 5.42
CA VAL A 118 -9.94 6.94 5.74
C VAL A 118 -10.96 6.58 4.66
N ILE A 119 -10.67 5.54 3.89
CA ILE A 119 -11.59 5.00 2.90
C ILE A 119 -11.98 3.57 3.25
N ASP A 120 -13.17 3.17 2.83
CA ASP A 120 -13.62 1.78 2.85
C ASP A 120 -13.15 1.10 1.55
N VAL A 121 -12.50 -0.04 1.70
CA VAL A 121 -12.00 -0.88 0.61
C VAL A 121 -12.61 -2.26 0.71
N GLU A 122 -13.17 -2.71 -0.40
CA GLU A 122 -13.62 -4.08 -0.56
C GLU A 122 -12.41 -5.01 -0.78
N CYS A 123 -12.32 -6.01 0.07
CA CYS A 123 -11.23 -6.96 0.14
C CYS A 123 -11.78 -8.38 -0.03
N LYS A 124 -11.05 -9.22 -0.75
CA LYS A 124 -11.34 -10.64 -0.90
C LYS A 124 -10.32 -11.47 -0.13
N THR A 125 -10.78 -12.40 0.70
CA THR A 125 -9.90 -13.32 1.45
C THR A 125 -9.40 -14.45 0.54
N SER A 126 -8.45 -15.26 1.04
CA SER A 126 -8.05 -16.52 0.39
C SER A 126 -9.20 -17.50 0.20
N ASP A 127 -10.21 -17.41 1.05
CA ASP A 127 -11.35 -18.31 1.11
C ASP A 127 -12.54 -17.75 0.31
N ASP A 128 -12.27 -16.78 -0.57
CA ASP A 128 -13.24 -16.07 -1.41
C ASP A 128 -14.33 -15.27 -0.66
N GLU A 129 -14.24 -15.13 0.66
CA GLU A 129 -15.09 -14.22 1.43
C GLU A 129 -14.79 -12.75 1.09
N ILE A 130 -15.84 -11.95 0.91
CA ILE A 130 -15.76 -10.50 0.72
C ILE A 130 -15.91 -9.81 2.07
N LEU A 131 -15.01 -8.88 2.38
CA LEU A 131 -15.08 -8.03 3.56
C LEU A 131 -14.76 -6.57 3.22
N VAL A 132 -15.30 -5.65 4.00
CA VAL A 132 -14.99 -4.23 3.87
C VAL A 132 -14.01 -3.84 4.99
N ALA A 133 -12.86 -3.28 4.60
CA ALA A 133 -11.82 -2.84 5.51
C ALA A 133 -11.57 -1.34 5.38
N LYS A 134 -11.21 -0.70 6.49
CA LYS A 134 -10.77 0.71 6.50
C LYS A 134 -9.28 0.79 6.22
N THR A 135 -8.90 1.66 5.29
CA THR A 135 -7.50 1.95 4.98
C THR A 135 -7.25 3.46 4.88
N LEU A 136 -5.99 3.84 4.92
CA LEU A 136 -5.53 5.21 4.76
C LEU A 136 -5.00 5.42 3.33
N ILE A 137 -5.48 6.46 2.64
CA ILE A 137 -4.99 6.88 1.32
C ILE A 137 -4.44 8.31 1.40
N ALA A 138 -3.27 8.56 0.81
CA ALA A 138 -2.59 9.85 0.96
C ALA A 138 -3.23 10.98 0.12
N ARG A 139 -3.23 12.20 0.65
CA ARG A 139 -3.63 13.46 0.00
C ARG A 139 -2.44 14.43 -0.10
N PRO A 140 -2.17 15.02 -1.29
CA PRO A 140 -2.76 14.69 -2.59
C PRO A 140 -2.30 13.30 -3.08
N ALA A 141 -3.10 12.68 -3.95
CA ALA A 141 -2.90 11.29 -4.40
C ALA A 141 -1.57 11.02 -5.12
N SER A 142 -0.81 12.07 -5.47
CA SER A 142 0.56 12.01 -5.96
C SER A 142 1.20 13.38 -5.75
N ILE A 143 2.40 13.42 -5.17
CA ILE A 143 3.19 14.67 -5.08
C ILE A 143 4.27 14.68 -6.17
N ARG A 144 4.79 13.51 -6.54
CA ARG A 144 5.75 13.33 -7.66
C ARG A 144 5.63 11.91 -8.25
N PRO A 145 5.29 11.76 -9.54
CA PRO A 145 5.45 10.48 -10.23
C PRO A 145 6.92 10.04 -10.21
N GLY A 146 7.19 8.73 -10.12
CA GLY A 146 8.54 8.22 -10.26
C GLY A 146 9.36 8.12 -8.97
N CYS A 147 8.79 8.36 -7.79
CA CYS A 147 9.47 8.07 -6.53
C CYS A 147 9.68 6.55 -6.37
N GLN A 148 10.85 6.14 -5.90
CA GLN A 148 11.13 4.76 -5.52
C GLN A 148 11.22 4.68 -4.00
N ALA A 149 10.65 3.61 -3.42
CA ALA A 149 10.91 3.28 -2.03
C ALA A 149 12.43 3.10 -1.81
N SER A 150 13.00 3.65 -0.73
CA SER A 150 14.41 3.40 -0.41
C SER A 150 14.64 1.89 -0.27
N ALA A 151 15.86 1.43 -0.56
CA ALA A 151 16.29 0.06 -0.29
C ALA A 151 15.87 -0.43 1.12
N ARG A 152 15.83 0.47 2.11
CA ARG A 152 15.41 0.18 3.50
C ARG A 152 13.95 -0.28 3.64
N GLN A 153 13.01 0.20 2.81
CA GLN A 153 11.61 -0.24 2.81
C GLN A 153 11.42 -1.55 2.05
N VAL A 154 12.16 -1.75 0.96
CA VAL A 154 12.18 -3.00 0.19
C VAL A 154 12.68 -4.16 1.08
N TYR A 155 13.75 -3.96 1.84
CA TYR A 155 14.26 -4.95 2.82
C TYR A 155 13.36 -5.16 4.05
N ARG A 156 12.37 -4.30 4.30
CA ARG A 156 11.45 -4.42 5.44
C ARG A 156 10.15 -5.17 5.08
N ASN A 157 9.83 -5.24 3.79
CA ASN A 157 8.68 -5.95 3.23
C ASN A 157 9.04 -7.34 2.69
N LEU A 158 10.32 -7.60 2.43
CA LEU A 158 10.85 -8.93 2.20
C LEU A 158 11.30 -9.49 3.55
N ASP A 159 10.57 -10.47 4.08
CA ASP A 159 11.08 -11.28 5.20
C ASP A 159 12.44 -11.86 4.79
N LYS A 160 13.47 -11.57 5.58
CA LYS A 160 14.77 -12.23 5.40
C LYS A 160 14.56 -13.73 5.63
N PRO A 161 15.09 -14.61 4.77
CA PRO A 161 15.25 -16.00 5.15
C PRO A 161 16.14 -16.05 6.39
N ARG A 162 15.71 -16.82 7.41
CA ARG A 162 16.58 -17.17 8.53
C ARG A 162 17.66 -18.09 7.99
N ASP A 163 18.86 -17.55 7.78
CA ASP A 163 20.04 -18.39 7.65
C ASP A 163 20.34 -19.01 9.01
N SER A 164 19.94 -20.27 9.14
CA SER A 164 20.42 -21.19 10.16
C SER A 164 21.74 -21.81 9.68
N THR A 165 22.87 -21.24 10.09
CA THR A 165 24.16 -21.95 10.07
C THR A 165 25.11 -21.40 11.15
N ASN A 166 25.28 -22.23 12.19
CA ASN A 166 26.40 -22.44 13.13
C ASN A 166 27.54 -21.41 13.20
N LEU A 167 27.97 -21.08 14.42
CA LEU A 167 29.14 -21.70 15.07
C LEU A 167 29.39 -21.11 16.48
N LEU A 168 29.52 -22.04 17.45
CA LEU A 168 30.13 -21.97 18.80
C LEU A 168 29.69 -20.86 19.77
#